data_AF-A0A8E0MC40-F1
#
_entry.id   AF-A0A8E0MC40-F1
#
_cell.length_a   1.000
_cell.length_b   1.000
_cell.length_c   1.000
_cell.angle_alpha   90.00
_cell.angle_beta   90.00
_cell.angle_gamma   90.00
#
_symmetry.space_group_name_H-M   'P 1'
#
loop_
_entity.id
_entity.type
_entity.pdbx_description
1 polymer ?
#
loop_
_entity_poly.entity_id
_entity_poly.type
_entity_poly.pdbx_seq_one_letter_code
_entity_poly.pdbx_strand_id
1 'polypeptide(L)' 'MTDKRETLMSMLSKAYANPTIKAEPALRALIETNAKKVDEGDDDKAYVTAVTQLSHDISKYYLIHHAVP' A
#
# COMPACT_ATOMS: atom_id res chain seq x y z
N MET A 1 14.39 -14.85 1.05
CA MET A 1 13.03 -14.33 1.32
C MET A 1 12.81 -13.03 0.53
N THR A 2 13.05 -13.06 -0.79
CA THR A 2 13.10 -11.83 -1.61
C THR A 2 11.79 -11.60 -2.38
N ASP A 3 11.07 -12.68 -2.75
CA ASP A 3 9.87 -12.61 -3.58
C ASP A 3 8.69 -11.79 -3.02
N LYS A 4 8.43 -11.83 -1.70
CA LYS A 4 7.20 -11.24 -1.15
C LYS A 4 7.24 -9.71 -1.10
N ARG A 5 8.39 -9.13 -0.74
CA ARG A 5 8.58 -7.67 -0.72
C ARG A 5 8.55 -7.11 -2.14
N GLU A 6 9.26 -7.74 -3.07
CA GLU A 6 9.24 -7.32 -4.48
C GLU A 6 7.84 -7.45 -5.10
N THR A 7 7.12 -8.52 -4.79
CA THR A 7 5.72 -8.70 -5.23
C THR A 7 4.83 -7.59 -4.68
N LEU A 8 4.92 -7.28 -3.38
CA LEU A 8 4.14 -6.20 -2.77
C LEU A 8 4.48 -4.84 -3.37
N MET A 9 5.77 -4.53 -3.56
CA MET A 9 6.22 -3.29 -4.18
C MET A 9 5.73 -3.16 -5.64
N SER A 10 5.73 -4.27 -6.39
CA SER A 10 5.18 -4.32 -7.75
C SER A 10 3.67 -4.07 -7.77
N MET A 11 2.93 -4.67 -6.82
CA MET A 11 1.48 -4.45 -6.68
C MET A 11 1.17 -3.00 -6.30
N LEU A 12 1.91 -2.42 -5.35
CA LEU A 12 1.79 -1.02 -4.95
C LEU A 12 2.08 -0.07 -6.13
N SER A 13 3.12 -0.36 -6.91
CA SER A 13 3.46 0.42 -8.11
C SER A 13 2.37 0.36 -9.18
N LYS A 14 1.76 -0.81 -9.40
CA LYS A 14 0.62 -0.97 -10.32
C LYS A 14 -0.62 -0.20 -9.83
N ALA A 15 -0.90 -0.25 -8.53
CA ALA A 15 -2.00 0.50 -7.94
C ALA A 15 -1.79 2.01 -8.07
N TYR A 16 -0.56 2.50 -7.87
CA TYR A 16 -0.21 3.92 -8.06
C TYR A 16 -0.40 4.40 -9.51
N ALA A 17 -0.17 3.50 -10.47
CA ALA A 17 -0.35 3.80 -11.89
C ALA A 17 -1.83 3.92 -12.30
N ASN A 18 -2.78 3.50 -11.46
CA ASN A 18 -4.20 3.64 -11.72
C ASN A 18 -4.63 5.13 -11.65
N PRO A 19 -5.22 5.70 -12.72
CA PRO A 19 -5.62 7.11 -12.76
C PRO A 19 -6.56 7.51 -11.61
N THR A 20 -7.46 6.61 -11.20
CA THR A 20 -8.43 6.86 -10.12
C THR A 20 -7.73 7.01 -8.78
N ILE A 21 -6.75 6.15 -8.50
CA ILE A 21 -5.93 6.20 -7.28
C ILE A 21 -5.00 7.42 -7.30
N LYS A 22 -4.45 7.76 -8.47
CA LYS A 22 -3.55 8.90 -8.63
C LYS A 22 -4.27 10.25 -8.47
N ALA A 23 -5.56 10.30 -8.82
CA ALA A 23 -6.41 11.47 -8.64
C ALA A 23 -6.81 11.70 -7.17
N GLU A 24 -6.81 10.64 -6.35
CA GLU A 24 -7.20 10.67 -4.95
C GLU A 24 -5.98 10.84 -4.02
N PRO A 25 -5.80 12.01 -3.38
CA PRO A 25 -4.62 12.30 -2.56
C PRO A 25 -4.45 11.33 -1.38
N ALA A 26 -5.56 10.90 -0.79
CA ALA A 26 -5.57 9.99 0.34
C ALA A 26 -5.02 8.61 -0.04
N LEU A 27 -5.47 8.06 -1.17
CA LEU A 27 -5.00 6.76 -1.68
C LEU A 27 -3.55 6.83 -2.13
N ARG A 28 -3.16 7.94 -2.76
CA ARG A 28 -1.79 8.17 -3.19
C ARG A 28 -0.82 8.17 -2.01
N ALA A 29 -1.14 8.90 -0.95
CA ALA A 29 -0.35 8.94 0.28
C ALA A 29 -0.27 7.56 0.97
N LEU A 30 -1.35 6.78 0.90
CA LEU A 30 -1.44 5.42 1.45
C LEU A 30 -0.46 4.46 0.77
N ILE A 31 -0.38 4.52 -0.56
CA ILE A 31 0.55 3.70 -1.36
C ILE A 31 1.99 4.13 -1.13
N GLU A 32 2.29 5.44 -1.18
CA GLU A 32 3.63 5.98 -0.96
C GLU A 32 4.16 5.61 0.44
N THR A 33 3.31 5.71 1.47
CA THR A 33 3.67 5.35 2.86
C THR A 33 3.99 3.87 3.00
N ASN A 34 3.18 2.99 2.41
CA ASN A 34 3.43 1.55 2.49
C ASN A 34 4.64 1.12 1.65
N ALA A 35 4.84 1.70 0.46
CA ALA A 35 6.02 1.45 -0.35
C ALA A 35 7.30 1.82 0.43
N LYS A 36 7.33 3.01 1.05
CA LYS A 36 8.48 3.44 1.86
C LYS A 36 8.76 2.50 3.04
N LYS A 37 7.73 2.01 3.74
CA LYS A 37 7.89 1.04 4.84
C LYS A 37 8.44 -0.31 4.38
N VAL A 38 8.08 -0.76 3.18
CA VAL A 38 8.59 -2.01 2.59
C VAL A 38 10.05 -1.86 2.17
N ASP A 39 10.43 -0.67 1.68
CA ASP A 39 11.78 -0.34 1.21
C ASP A 39 12.77 -0.14 2.36
N GLU A 40 12.38 0.60 3.41
CA GLU A 40 13.23 0.91 4.57
C GLU A 40 13.42 -0.29 5.52
N GLY A 41 12.59 -1.32 5.38
CA GLY A 41 12.57 -2.45 6.29
C GLY A 41 13.36 -3.65 5.78
N ASP A 42 14.46 -3.98 6.45
CA ASP A 42 15.34 -5.09 6.07
C ASP A 42 14.83 -6.49 6.45
N ASP A 43 13.71 -6.56 7.18
CA ASP A 43 13.25 -7.79 7.86
C ASP A 43 11.83 -8.21 7.43
N ASP A 44 11.51 -9.50 7.58
CA ASP A 44 10.18 -10.07 7.30
C ASP A 44 9.06 -9.34 8.07
N LYS A 45 9.40 -8.72 9.21
CA LYS A 45 8.49 -7.87 9.99
C LYS A 45 8.01 -6.64 9.21
N ALA A 46 8.86 -6.02 8.40
CA ALA A 46 8.48 -4.83 7.65
C ALA A 46 7.41 -5.13 6.60
N TYR A 47 7.52 -6.28 5.93
CA TYR A 47 6.48 -6.79 5.04
C TYR A 47 5.16 -6.99 5.79
N VAL A 48 5.19 -7.70 6.93
CA VAL A 48 3.97 -7.95 7.72
C VAL A 48 3.34 -6.65 8.19
N THR A 49 4.15 -5.72 8.71
CA THR A 49 3.68 -4.40 9.16
C THR A 49 3.07 -3.59 8.00
N ALA A 50 3.71 -3.58 6.83
CA ALA A 50 3.18 -2.90 5.66
C ALA A 50 1.85 -3.50 5.20
N VAL A 51 1.73 -4.83 5.12
CA VAL A 51 0.46 -5.49 4.74
C VAL A 51 -0.65 -5.20 5.77
N THR A 52 -0.34 -5.28 7.06
CA THR A 52 -1.32 -4.96 8.12
C THR A 52 -1.78 -3.51 8.05
N GLN A 53 -0.85 -2.57 7.86
CA GLN A 53 -1.17 -1.15 7.74
C GLN A 53 -2.02 -0.88 6.49
N LEU A 54 -1.60 -1.41 5.34
CA LEU A 54 -2.34 -1.28 4.08
C LEU A 54 -3.78 -1.79 4.21
N SER A 55 -3.98 -2.95 4.85
CA SER A 55 -5.31 -3.52 5.08
C SER A 55 -6.17 -2.63 5.98
N HIS A 56 -5.58 -2.07 7.04
CA HIS A 56 -6.28 -1.15 7.94
C HIS A 56 -6.67 0.15 7.24
N ASP A 57 -5.75 0.73 6.47
CA ASP A 57 -5.97 2.02 5.82
C ASP A 57 -6.98 1.90 4.67
N ILE A 58 -6.96 0.81 3.89
CA ILE A 58 -8.00 0.52 2.88
C ILE A 58 -9.37 0.33 3.55
N SER A 59 -9.42 -0.39 4.68
CA SER A 59 -10.67 -0.55 5.43
C SER A 59 -11.20 0.80 5.91
N LYS A 60 -10.32 1.68 6.39
CA LYS A 60 -10.70 3.05 6.81
C LYS A 60 -11.17 3.89 5.62
N TYR A 61 -10.51 3.78 4.47
CA TYR A 61 -10.95 4.46 3.25
C TYR A 61 -12.36 3.99 2.84
N TYR A 62 -12.60 2.68 2.86
CA TYR A 62 -13.93 2.12 2.57
C TYR A 62 -15.01 2.62 3.55
N LEU A 63 -14.70 2.77 4.84
CA LEU A 63 -15.67 3.30 5.82
C LEU A 63 -16.07 4.76 5.56
N ILE A 64 -15.21 5.54 4.90
CA ILE A 64 -15.45 6.96 4.62
C ILE A 64 -16.08 7.14 3.23
N HIS A 65 -15.60 6.38 2.25
CA HIS A 65 -15.94 6.55 0.83
C HIS A 65 -16.93 5.50 0.30
N HIS A 66 -17.20 4.43 1.06
CA HIS A 66 -18.03 3.28 0.66
C HIS A 66 -17.63 2.66 -0.68
N ALA A 67 -16.36 2.79 -1.07
CA ALA A 67 -15.79 2.28 -2.30
C ALA A 67 -14.43 1.65 -2.00
N VAL A 68 -14.17 0.50 -2.61
CA VAL A 68 -12.84 -0.12 -2.58
C VAL A 68 -12.02 0.49 -3.72
N PRO A 69 -10.83 1.04 -3.43
CA PRO A 69 -9.97 1.66 -4.43
C PRO A 69 -9.29 0.65 -5.37
#